data_AF-A0A024TSY5-F1
#
_entry.id   AF-A0A024TSY5-F1
#
_cell.length_a   1.000
_cell.length_b   1.000
_cell.length_c   1.000
_cell.angle_alpha   90.00
_cell.angle_beta   90.00
_cell.angle_gamma   90.00
#
_symmetry.space_group_name_H-M   'P 1'
#
loop_
_entity.id
_entity.type
_entity.pdbx_description
1 polymer ?
#
loop_
_entity_poly.entity_id
_entity_poly.type
_entity_poly.pdbx_seq_one_letter_code
_entity_poly.pdbx_strand_id
1 'polypeptide(L)'
;MQQVEEPELVSAFPAPPVFFSLYTDGADAGPTPPPPLKPTYHSFGTPYSTEDAVPDLLPDDKKVYPKDYNVKDEMKKVNRSLMYSFLELIDVLILNPTKFNAKLDDIEQLFLNMHNLINAYRPHQARETLIDLLKQQIQDRRDASAEIRQYVGHFAGNSICALYSSVSASNEGVMLNVTTAAFLLRRYFSHDGATLTDFCNLSS
;
A
#
# COMPACT_ATOMS: atom_id res chain seq x y z
N MET A 1 6.37 -22.98 -61.01
CA MET A 1 6.10 -23.04 -59.56
C MET A 1 6.22 -21.62 -59.05
N GLN A 2 5.10 -20.97 -58.79
CA GLN A 2 5.08 -19.62 -58.22
C GLN A 2 5.59 -19.72 -56.78
N GLN A 3 6.68 -19.02 -56.49
CA GLN A 3 7.12 -18.76 -55.12
C GLN A 3 6.03 -17.91 -54.48
N VAL A 4 5.39 -18.46 -53.44
CA VAL A 4 4.45 -17.73 -52.60
C VAL A 4 5.29 -16.80 -51.74
N GLU A 5 5.29 -15.51 -52.07
CA GLU A 5 5.81 -14.46 -51.19
C GLU A 5 4.97 -14.45 -49.91
N GLU A 6 5.54 -14.99 -48.84
CA GLU A 6 5.00 -14.88 -47.50
C GLU A 6 4.97 -13.39 -47.12
N PRO A 7 3.85 -12.84 -46.64
CA PRO A 7 3.79 -11.44 -46.27
C PRO A 7 4.80 -11.20 -45.15
N GLU A 8 5.80 -10.36 -45.44
CA GLU A 8 6.84 -9.97 -44.50
C GLU A 8 6.16 -9.28 -43.32
N LEU A 9 5.97 -10.03 -42.23
CA LEU A 9 5.43 -9.52 -40.97
C LEU A 9 6.47 -8.57 -40.37
N VAL A 10 6.43 -7.31 -40.77
CA VAL A 10 7.24 -6.24 -40.19
C VAL A 10 6.73 -5.97 -38.78
N SER A 11 7.30 -6.68 -37.81
CA SER A 11 7.08 -6.39 -36.39
C SER A 11 7.60 -4.99 -36.07
N ALA A 12 6.77 -4.18 -35.40
CA ALA A 12 7.17 -2.86 -34.88
C ALA A 12 8.17 -2.95 -33.72
N PHE A 13 8.40 -4.16 -33.19
CA PHE A 13 9.31 -4.42 -32.07
C PHE A 13 10.51 -5.26 -32.52
N PRO A 14 11.70 -5.01 -31.94
CA PRO A 14 12.89 -5.79 -32.24
C PRO A 14 12.67 -7.25 -31.86
N ALA A 15 13.31 -8.16 -32.60
CA ALA A 15 13.35 -9.57 -32.25
C ALA A 15 13.90 -9.74 -30.82
N PRO A 16 13.42 -10.76 -30.08
CA PRO A 16 13.92 -11.01 -28.72
C PRO A 16 15.44 -11.22 -28.73
N PRO A 17 16.15 -10.84 -27.65
CA PRO A 17 17.58 -11.05 -27.56
C PRO A 17 17.98 -12.52 -27.77
N VAL A 18 19.04 -12.76 -28.55
CA VAL A 18 19.51 -14.10 -28.98
C VAL A 18 19.73 -15.09 -27.82
N PHE A 19 20.07 -14.58 -26.63
CA PHE A 19 20.31 -15.42 -25.45
C PHE A 19 19.09 -16.19 -24.96
N PHE A 20 17.87 -15.91 -25.45
CA PHE A 20 16.68 -16.70 -25.09
C PHE A 20 16.86 -18.20 -25.44
N SER A 21 17.66 -18.50 -26.47
CA SER A 21 17.99 -19.86 -26.89
C SER A 21 18.79 -20.67 -25.86
N LEU A 22 19.39 -20.01 -24.86
CA LEU A 22 20.14 -20.67 -23.78
C LEU A 22 19.23 -21.33 -22.72
N TYR A 23 17.92 -21.07 -22.79
CA TYR A 23 16.93 -21.53 -21.81
C TYR A 23 16.04 -22.66 -22.36
N THR A 24 16.46 -23.35 -23.44
CA THR A 24 15.67 -24.43 -24.06
C THR A 24 15.48 -25.64 -23.16
N ASP A 25 16.47 -25.95 -22.33
CA ASP A 25 16.49 -27.11 -21.43
C ASP A 25 15.97 -26.79 -20.02
N GLY A 26 15.41 -25.58 -19.81
CA GLY A 26 14.86 -25.11 -18.54
C GLY A 26 15.46 -23.77 -18.07
N ALA A 27 14.88 -23.21 -17.00
CA ALA A 27 15.29 -21.92 -16.44
C ALA A 27 16.73 -21.93 -15.89
N ASP A 28 17.21 -23.08 -15.44
CA ASP A 28 18.52 -23.25 -14.82
C ASP A 28 19.66 -23.51 -15.83
N ALA A 29 19.33 -23.72 -17.12
CA ALA A 29 20.30 -24.00 -18.18
C ALA A 29 21.07 -22.75 -18.65
N GLY A 30 20.49 -21.57 -18.45
CA GLY A 30 21.09 -20.31 -18.84
C GLY A 30 22.11 -19.77 -17.83
N PRO A 31 22.94 -18.78 -18.23
CA PRO A 31 23.85 -18.11 -17.31
C PRO A 31 23.06 -17.42 -16.18
N THR A 32 23.64 -17.40 -14.97
CA THR A 32 23.09 -16.62 -13.87
C THR A 32 23.00 -15.14 -14.27
N PRO A 33 21.95 -14.42 -13.83
CA PRO A 33 21.80 -13.01 -14.16
C PRO A 33 23.06 -12.24 -13.73
N PRO A 34 23.47 -11.23 -14.51
CA PRO A 34 24.64 -10.43 -14.18
C PRO A 34 24.45 -9.76 -12.81
N PRO A 35 25.55 -9.49 -12.08
CA PRO A 35 25.47 -8.76 -10.83
C PRO A 35 24.76 -7.40 -11.04
N PRO A 36 24.05 -6.89 -10.02
CA PRO A 36 23.33 -5.63 -10.13
C PRO A 36 24.27 -4.52 -10.62
N LEU A 37 23.77 -3.72 -11.56
CA LEU A 37 24.56 -2.65 -12.14
C LEU A 37 25.01 -1.67 -11.04
N LYS A 38 26.21 -1.10 -11.26
CA LYS A 38 26.74 0.05 -10.52
C LYS A 38 25.71 1.19 -10.48
N PRO A 39 25.84 2.17 -9.56
CA PRO A 39 24.78 3.12 -9.20
C PRO A 39 24.21 4.00 -10.33
N THR A 40 24.66 3.87 -11.57
CA THR A 40 24.09 4.59 -12.71
C THR A 40 23.97 3.67 -13.92
N TYR A 41 22.77 3.56 -14.49
CA TYR A 41 22.50 2.85 -15.74
C TYR A 41 21.76 3.77 -16.71
N HIS A 42 21.94 3.61 -18.02
CA HIS A 42 21.19 4.41 -18.99
C HIS A 42 19.95 3.64 -19.46
N SER A 43 18.78 4.24 -19.32
CA SER A 43 17.54 3.76 -19.92
C SER A 43 17.07 4.78 -20.94
N PHE A 44 16.94 4.37 -22.20
CA PHE A 44 16.52 5.24 -23.31
C PHE A 44 17.37 6.52 -23.47
N GLY A 45 18.66 6.42 -23.19
CA GLY A 45 19.59 7.55 -23.28
C GLY A 45 19.61 8.45 -22.03
N THR A 46 18.74 8.22 -21.06
CA THR A 46 18.73 8.97 -19.79
C THR A 46 19.47 8.18 -18.71
N PRO A 47 20.44 8.78 -18.00
CA PRO A 47 21.07 8.14 -16.85
C PRO A 47 20.08 8.05 -15.68
N TYR A 48 19.88 6.85 -15.16
CA TYR A 48 19.10 6.52 -13.97
C TYR A 48 20.03 6.02 -12.88
N SER A 49 19.73 6.38 -11.62
CA SER A 49 20.44 5.84 -10.47
C SER A 49 19.77 4.56 -9.96
N THR A 50 20.57 3.60 -9.47
CA THR A 50 20.01 2.47 -8.69
C THR A 50 19.79 2.83 -7.23
N GLU A 51 20.25 4.01 -6.78
CA GLU A 51 19.98 4.53 -5.44
C GLU A 51 18.62 5.22 -5.40
N ASP A 52 17.83 4.93 -4.37
CA ASP A 52 16.54 5.58 -4.10
C ASP A 52 16.79 6.97 -3.49
N ALA A 53 17.19 7.92 -4.33
CA ALA A 53 17.33 9.32 -3.98
C ALA A 53 16.21 10.11 -4.64
N VAL A 54 15.48 10.89 -3.83
CA VAL A 54 14.49 11.84 -4.33
C VAL A 54 15.23 12.86 -5.20
N PRO A 55 14.92 12.97 -6.51
CA PRO A 55 15.59 13.92 -7.38
C PRO A 55 15.32 15.34 -6.89
N ASP A 56 16.38 16.08 -6.57
CA ASP A 56 16.28 17.49 -6.26
C ASP A 56 16.09 18.27 -7.56
N LEU A 57 14.91 18.86 -7.73
CA LEU A 57 14.51 19.52 -8.97
C LEU A 57 15.09 20.93 -9.10
N LEU A 58 15.73 21.45 -8.04
CA LEU A 58 16.18 22.83 -7.97
C LEU A 58 17.62 22.94 -7.45
N PRO A 59 18.47 23.78 -8.08
CA PRO A 59 19.74 24.20 -7.49
C PRO A 59 19.52 24.88 -6.13
N ASP A 60 20.50 24.80 -5.22
CA ASP A 60 20.41 25.41 -3.88
C ASP A 60 20.11 26.92 -3.94
N ASP A 61 20.64 27.64 -4.93
CA ASP A 61 20.43 29.09 -5.11
C ASP A 61 18.98 29.47 -5.44
N LYS A 62 18.18 28.50 -5.88
CA LYS A 62 16.80 28.67 -6.31
C LYS A 62 15.78 28.28 -5.24
N LYS A 63 16.25 27.74 -4.11
CA LYS A 63 15.40 27.32 -2.99
C LYS A 63 15.06 28.50 -2.10
N VAL A 64 13.77 28.69 -1.82
CA VAL A 64 13.28 29.78 -0.95
C VAL A 64 13.17 29.39 0.52
N TYR A 65 13.69 28.22 0.91
CA TYR A 65 13.59 27.65 2.25
C TYR A 65 14.96 27.10 2.71
N PRO A 66 15.23 27.06 4.04
CA PRO A 66 16.50 26.57 4.60
C PRO A 66 16.67 25.06 4.44
N LYS A 67 17.85 24.50 4.74
CA LYS A 67 18.12 23.04 4.65
C LYS A 67 17.43 22.22 5.74
N ASP A 68 17.30 22.78 6.94
CA ASP A 68 16.54 22.18 8.05
C ASP A 68 15.19 22.88 8.17
N TYR A 69 14.12 22.18 7.78
CA TYR A 69 12.79 22.79 7.73
C TYR A 69 11.67 21.79 7.98
N ASN A 70 10.54 22.31 8.47
CA ASN A 70 9.29 21.57 8.47
C ASN A 70 8.59 21.78 7.12
N VAL A 71 8.47 20.71 6.33
CA VAL A 71 7.85 20.74 5.00
C VAL A 71 6.47 21.40 5.01
N LYS A 72 5.66 21.17 6.05
CA LYS A 72 4.30 21.71 6.15
C LYS A 72 4.30 23.23 6.32
N ASP A 73 5.22 23.75 7.12
CA ASP A 73 5.26 25.19 7.41
C ASP A 73 5.85 25.96 6.22
N GLU A 74 6.88 25.42 5.57
CA GLU A 74 7.44 26.00 4.35
C GLU A 74 6.43 25.94 3.19
N MET A 75 5.71 24.84 3.01
CA MET A 75 4.64 24.75 2.01
C MET A 75 3.59 25.85 2.21
N LYS A 76 3.19 26.11 3.46
CA LYS A 76 2.25 27.21 3.76
C LYS A 76 2.83 28.58 3.46
N LYS A 77 4.13 28.81 3.71
CA LYS A 77 4.81 30.08 3.39
C LYS A 77 4.88 30.29 1.87
N VAL A 78 5.32 29.29 1.13
CA VAL A 78 5.39 29.33 -0.34
C VAL A 78 4.00 29.54 -0.94
N ASN A 79 2.97 28.85 -0.43
CA ASN A 79 1.60 29.05 -0.89
C ASN A 79 1.09 30.49 -0.65
N ARG A 80 1.39 31.09 0.51
CA ARG A 80 1.07 32.51 0.76
C ARG A 80 1.83 33.44 -0.18
N SER A 81 3.11 33.16 -0.42
CA SER A 81 3.94 33.91 -1.36
C SER A 81 3.41 33.84 -2.79
N LEU A 82 2.91 32.67 -3.21
CA LEU A 82 2.26 32.47 -4.51
C LEU A 82 1.00 33.31 -4.65
N MET A 83 0.15 33.34 -3.61
CA MET A 83 -1.05 34.18 -3.63
C MET A 83 -0.71 35.67 -3.75
N TYR A 84 0.30 36.14 -3.01
CA TYR A 84 0.78 37.51 -3.13
C TYR A 84 1.32 37.82 -4.52
N SER A 85 2.16 36.93 -5.07
CA SER A 85 2.72 37.07 -6.41
C SER A 85 1.64 37.11 -7.51
N PHE A 86 0.56 36.34 -7.33
CA PHE A 86 -0.59 36.38 -8.24
C PHE A 86 -1.35 37.72 -8.18
N LEU A 87 -1.54 38.29 -6.98
CA LEU A 87 -2.15 39.61 -6.86
C LEU A 87 -1.28 40.70 -7.49
N GLU A 88 0.04 40.64 -7.27
CA GLU A 88 0.98 41.56 -7.93
C GLU A 88 0.96 41.42 -9.45
N LEU A 89 0.79 40.20 -9.98
CA LEU A 89 0.63 39.99 -11.42
C LEU A 89 -0.63 40.70 -11.95
N ILE A 90 -1.75 40.63 -11.24
CA ILE A 90 -2.98 41.35 -11.62
C ILE A 90 -2.72 42.87 -11.64
N ASP A 91 -2.07 43.40 -10.61
CA ASP A 91 -1.73 44.83 -10.55
C ASP A 91 -0.80 45.27 -11.69
N VAL A 92 0.20 44.45 -12.03
CA VAL A 92 1.10 44.70 -13.16
C VAL A 92 0.34 44.69 -14.48
N LEU A 93 -0.61 43.77 -14.68
CA LEU A 93 -1.42 43.72 -15.89
C LEU A 93 -2.31 44.97 -16.07
N ILE A 94 -2.78 45.56 -14.97
CA ILE A 94 -3.57 46.80 -14.99
C ILE A 94 -2.68 48.02 -15.27
N LEU A 95 -1.52 48.11 -14.58
CA LEU A 95 -0.68 49.32 -14.63
C LEU A 95 0.31 49.33 -15.80
N ASN A 96 0.97 48.20 -16.08
CA ASN A 96 2.05 48.08 -17.07
C ASN A 96 2.11 46.65 -17.65
N PRO A 97 1.24 46.31 -18.62
CA PRO A 97 1.09 44.95 -19.11
C PRO A 97 2.35 44.39 -19.79
N THR A 98 3.32 45.22 -20.17
CA THR A 98 4.58 44.78 -20.80
C THR A 98 5.54 44.08 -19.84
N LYS A 99 5.36 44.25 -18.52
CA LYS A 99 6.27 43.71 -17.49
C LYS A 99 5.77 42.41 -16.85
N PHE A 100 4.70 41.81 -17.36
CA PHE A 100 4.08 40.62 -16.76
C PHE A 100 5.02 39.39 -16.72
N ASN A 101 5.91 39.23 -17.71
CA ASN A 101 6.81 38.07 -17.80
C ASN A 101 7.66 37.89 -16.54
N ALA A 102 8.22 38.97 -15.97
CA ALA A 102 9.02 38.86 -14.76
C ALA A 102 8.23 38.30 -13.56
N LYS A 103 6.92 38.62 -13.49
CA LYS A 103 6.03 38.07 -12.45
C LYS A 103 5.63 36.62 -12.74
N LEU A 104 5.55 36.22 -14.00
CA LEU A 104 5.36 34.81 -14.35
C LEU A 104 6.58 33.98 -13.98
N ASP A 105 7.79 34.48 -14.21
CA ASP A 105 9.03 33.80 -13.81
C ASP A 105 9.08 33.60 -12.28
N ASP A 106 8.68 34.62 -11.49
CA ASP A 106 8.55 34.52 -10.03
C ASP A 106 7.56 33.40 -9.63
N ILE A 107 6.41 33.33 -10.30
CA ILE A 107 5.37 32.32 -10.05
C ILE A 107 5.86 30.91 -10.42
N GLU A 108 6.51 30.74 -11.57
CA GLU A 108 7.10 29.47 -12.00
C GLU A 108 8.11 28.98 -10.96
N GLN A 109 8.97 29.89 -10.49
CA GLN A 109 9.94 29.61 -9.45
C GLN A 109 9.28 29.13 -8.14
N LEU A 110 8.16 29.73 -7.74
CA LEU A 110 7.40 29.28 -6.56
C LEU A 110 6.78 27.90 -6.76
N PHE A 111 6.27 27.58 -7.96
CA PHE A 111 5.75 26.25 -8.29
C PHE A 111 6.83 25.17 -8.23
N LEU A 112 8.02 25.44 -8.78
CA LEU A 112 9.14 24.51 -8.70
C LEU A 112 9.54 24.24 -7.25
N ASN A 113 9.54 25.28 -6.40
CA ASN A 113 9.81 25.15 -4.97
C ASN A 113 8.76 24.27 -4.27
N MET A 114 7.47 24.44 -4.57
CA MET A 114 6.43 23.56 -4.03
C MET A 114 6.59 22.12 -4.50
N HIS A 115 6.94 21.90 -5.78
CA HIS A 115 7.21 20.56 -6.29
C HIS A 115 8.33 19.89 -5.48
N ASN A 116 9.43 20.61 -5.25
CA ASN A 116 10.54 20.06 -4.47
C ASN A 116 10.14 19.73 -3.02
N LEU A 117 9.33 20.57 -2.37
CA LEU A 117 8.78 20.30 -1.04
C LEU A 117 7.88 19.05 -1.03
N ILE A 118 7.05 18.84 -2.06
CA ILE A 118 6.22 17.63 -2.20
C ILE A 118 7.09 16.40 -2.37
N ASN A 119 8.14 16.49 -3.19
CA ASN A 119 9.08 15.40 -3.41
C ASN A 119 9.79 15.01 -2.11
N ALA A 120 10.26 15.99 -1.35
CA ALA A 120 10.86 15.76 -0.03
C ALA A 120 9.89 15.10 0.97
N TYR A 121 8.57 15.25 0.79
CA TYR A 121 7.56 14.62 1.65
C TYR A 121 7.24 13.16 1.27
N ARG A 122 7.61 12.70 0.06
CA ARG A 122 7.28 11.35 -0.44
C ARG A 122 7.73 10.21 0.48
N PRO A 123 8.95 10.22 1.07
CA PRO A 123 9.36 9.14 1.97
C PRO A 123 8.49 9.05 3.23
N HIS A 124 8.05 10.20 3.76
CA HIS A 124 7.11 10.22 4.89
C HIS A 124 5.74 9.66 4.47
N GLN A 125 5.22 10.07 3.31
CA GLN A 125 3.96 9.56 2.76
C GLN A 125 3.98 8.03 2.59
N ALA A 126 5.07 7.48 2.06
CA ALA A 126 5.23 6.04 1.86
C ALA A 126 5.20 5.27 3.19
N ARG A 127 5.84 5.81 4.25
CA ARG A 127 5.81 5.22 5.59
C ARG A 127 4.41 5.22 6.20
N GLU A 128 3.69 6.34 6.14
CA GLU A 128 2.31 6.40 6.64
C GLU A 128 1.40 5.42 5.89
N THR A 129 1.56 5.33 4.56
CA THR A 129 0.82 4.37 3.74
C THR A 129 1.11 2.93 4.15
N LEU A 130 2.37 2.59 4.43
CA LEU A 130 2.76 1.28 4.92
C LEU A 130 2.17 0.99 6.30
N ILE A 131 2.21 1.96 7.21
CA ILE A 131 1.64 1.84 8.55
C ILE A 131 0.14 1.54 8.45
N ASP A 132 -0.60 2.26 7.62
CA ASP A 132 -2.03 2.08 7.46
C ASP A 132 -2.37 0.73 6.81
N LEU A 133 -1.59 0.30 5.82
CA LEU A 133 -1.69 -1.05 5.26
C LEU A 133 -1.50 -2.13 6.35
N LEU A 134 -0.49 -1.99 7.20
CA LEU A 134 -0.23 -2.96 8.27
C LEU A 134 -1.33 -2.97 9.33
N LYS A 135 -1.89 -1.80 9.68
CA LYS A 135 -3.04 -1.72 10.58
C LYS A 135 -4.25 -2.47 10.00
N GLN A 136 -4.52 -2.27 8.71
CA GLN A 136 -5.61 -2.97 8.02
C GLN A 136 -5.38 -4.49 8.04
N GLN A 137 -4.17 -4.95 7.73
CA GLN A 137 -3.84 -6.39 7.79
C GLN A 137 -4.01 -6.99 9.19
N ILE A 138 -3.69 -6.24 10.25
CA ILE A 138 -3.92 -6.69 11.63
C ILE A 138 -5.41 -6.81 11.90
N GLN A 139 -6.20 -5.83 11.45
CA GLN A 139 -7.65 -5.82 11.63
C GLN A 139 -8.30 -7.00 10.90
N ASP A 140 -7.98 -7.22 9.62
CA ASP A 140 -8.49 -8.33 8.82
C ASP A 140 -8.21 -9.69 9.48
N ARG A 141 -7.00 -9.86 10.05
CA ARG A 141 -6.64 -11.10 10.78
C ARG A 141 -7.43 -11.27 12.07
N ARG A 142 -7.70 -10.17 12.80
CA ARG A 142 -8.52 -10.21 14.01
C ARG A 142 -9.95 -10.58 13.71
N ASP A 143 -10.51 -10.02 12.64
CA ASP A 143 -11.88 -10.27 12.20
C ASP A 143 -12.03 -11.71 11.72
N ALA A 144 -11.12 -12.21 10.88
CA ALA A 144 -11.09 -13.63 10.49
C ALA A 144 -10.97 -14.57 11.70
N SER A 145 -10.13 -14.22 12.69
CA SER A 145 -10.01 -15.03 13.91
C SER A 145 -11.28 -14.99 14.77
N ALA A 146 -11.97 -13.84 14.82
CA ALA A 146 -13.23 -13.70 15.54
C ALA A 146 -14.35 -14.50 14.86
N GLU A 147 -14.41 -14.46 13.54
CA GLU A 147 -15.33 -15.25 12.73
C GLU A 147 -15.12 -16.75 12.96
N ILE A 148 -13.87 -17.24 12.92
CA ILE A 148 -13.56 -18.65 13.22
C ILE A 148 -14.02 -19.03 14.64
N ARG A 149 -13.74 -18.19 15.64
CA ARG A 149 -14.18 -18.43 17.03
C ARG A 149 -15.70 -18.50 17.12
N GLN A 150 -16.43 -17.64 16.41
CA GLN A 150 -17.89 -17.66 16.35
C GLN A 150 -18.41 -18.96 15.74
N TYR A 151 -17.87 -19.40 14.61
CA TYR A 151 -18.26 -20.66 13.97
C TYR A 151 -17.99 -21.87 14.87
N VAL A 152 -16.82 -21.93 15.52
CA VAL A 152 -16.49 -23.01 16.47
C VAL A 152 -17.43 -23.00 17.67
N GLY A 153 -17.72 -21.82 18.23
CA GLY A 153 -18.66 -21.67 19.34
C GLY A 153 -20.08 -22.12 18.98
N HIS A 154 -20.57 -21.73 17.80
CA HIS A 154 -21.87 -22.16 17.30
C HIS A 154 -21.93 -23.67 17.04
N PHE A 155 -20.90 -24.25 16.42
CA PHE A 155 -20.84 -25.70 16.17
C PHE A 155 -20.76 -26.51 17.48
N ALA A 156 -19.93 -26.08 18.43
CA ALA A 156 -19.82 -26.70 19.74
C ALA A 156 -21.15 -26.60 20.50
N GLY A 157 -21.79 -25.43 20.51
CA GLY A 157 -23.10 -25.21 21.14
C GLY A 157 -24.19 -26.10 20.55
N ASN A 158 -24.30 -26.16 19.22
CA ASN A 158 -25.30 -26.99 18.53
C ASN A 158 -25.05 -28.49 18.75
N SER A 159 -23.78 -28.92 18.73
CA SER A 159 -23.41 -30.31 19.01
C SER A 159 -23.73 -30.71 20.45
N ILE A 160 -23.43 -29.85 21.43
CA ILE A 160 -23.76 -30.07 22.85
C ILE A 160 -25.27 -30.12 23.06
N CYS A 161 -26.03 -29.20 22.46
CA CYS A 161 -27.50 -29.20 22.54
C CYS A 161 -28.12 -30.46 21.89
N ALA A 162 -27.60 -30.89 20.75
CA ALA A 162 -28.07 -32.11 20.08
C ALA A 162 -27.80 -33.37 20.93
N LEU A 163 -26.60 -33.48 21.50
CA LEU A 163 -26.26 -34.57 22.43
C LEU A 163 -27.16 -34.54 23.68
N TYR A 164 -27.37 -33.37 24.29
CA TYR A 164 -28.24 -33.22 25.47
C TYR A 164 -29.68 -33.66 25.16
N SER A 165 -30.21 -33.30 23.99
CA SER A 165 -31.58 -33.64 23.57
C SER A 165 -31.74 -35.13 23.26
N SER A 166 -30.71 -35.78 22.71
CA SER A 166 -30.73 -37.23 22.46
C SER A 166 -30.63 -38.07 23.73
N VAL A 167 -29.90 -37.57 24.74
CA VAL A 167 -29.70 -38.25 26.03
C VAL A 167 -30.91 -38.06 26.96
N SER A 168 -31.53 -36.88 26.97
CA SER A 168 -32.76 -36.63 27.75
C SER A 168 -33.94 -37.47 27.28
N ALA A 169 -33.93 -37.91 26.01
CA ALA A 169 -34.92 -38.82 25.45
C ALA A 169 -34.71 -40.31 25.82
N SER A 170 -33.56 -40.71 26.42
CA SER A 170 -33.18 -42.13 26.55
C SER A 170 -33.18 -42.77 27.95
N ASN A 171 -33.21 -42.05 29.08
CA ASN A 171 -33.63 -42.55 30.44
C ASN A 171 -33.16 -41.63 31.59
N GLU A 172 -33.94 -41.59 32.67
CA GLU A 172 -33.73 -40.76 33.89
C GLU A 172 -32.46 -41.08 34.71
N GLY A 173 -31.69 -42.13 34.39
CA GLY A 173 -30.57 -42.60 35.21
C GLY A 173 -29.16 -42.09 34.85
N VAL A 174 -28.97 -41.43 33.70
CA VAL A 174 -27.63 -41.05 33.17
C VAL A 174 -27.29 -39.57 33.45
N MET A 175 -28.19 -38.82 34.06
CA MET A 175 -28.13 -37.36 34.23
C MET A 175 -26.89 -36.84 34.99
N LEU A 176 -26.35 -37.59 35.96
CA LEU A 176 -25.26 -37.06 36.81
C LEU A 176 -23.91 -36.97 36.08
N ASN A 177 -23.54 -38.00 35.32
CA ASN A 177 -22.21 -38.09 34.69
C ASN A 177 -22.08 -37.18 33.47
N VAL A 178 -23.18 -36.97 32.75
CA VAL A 178 -23.23 -36.11 31.56
C VAL A 178 -23.25 -34.63 31.95
N THR A 179 -23.93 -34.29 33.05
CA THR A 179 -23.88 -32.92 33.60
C THR A 179 -22.46 -32.56 34.00
N THR A 180 -21.70 -33.47 34.62
CA THR A 180 -20.28 -33.26 34.93
C THR A 180 -19.43 -33.12 33.66
N ALA A 181 -19.63 -33.94 32.64
CA ALA A 181 -18.89 -33.85 31.38
C ALA A 181 -19.19 -32.55 30.60
N ALA A 182 -20.45 -32.11 30.55
CA ALA A 182 -20.85 -30.85 29.97
C ALA A 182 -20.27 -29.65 30.75
N PHE A 183 -20.22 -29.75 32.09
CA PHE A 183 -19.61 -28.73 32.95
C PHE A 183 -18.08 -28.66 32.78
N LEU A 184 -17.43 -29.80 32.59
CA LEU A 184 -15.98 -29.86 32.32
C LEU A 184 -15.62 -29.34 30.93
N LEU A 185 -16.39 -29.66 29.89
CA LEU A 185 -16.22 -29.06 28.56
C LEU A 185 -16.49 -27.55 28.59
N ARG A 186 -17.53 -27.10 29.30
CA ARG A 186 -17.81 -25.66 29.52
C ARG A 186 -16.69 -24.95 30.28
N ARG A 187 -16.06 -25.62 31.25
CA ARG A 187 -14.91 -25.09 32.01
C ARG A 187 -13.61 -25.09 31.19
N TYR A 188 -13.42 -26.08 30.32
CA TYR A 188 -12.26 -26.17 29.42
C TYR A 188 -12.29 -25.04 28.37
N PHE A 189 -13.47 -24.73 27.82
CA PHE A 189 -13.65 -23.61 26.89
C PHE A 189 -13.69 -22.21 27.56
N SER A 190 -13.98 -22.14 28.86
CA SER A 190 -14.00 -20.86 29.62
C SER A 190 -12.61 -20.35 30.01
N HIS A 191 -11.55 -21.13 29.80
CA HIS A 191 -10.19 -20.76 30.20
C HIS A 191 -9.53 -19.69 29.29
N ASP A 192 -10.12 -19.41 28.12
CA ASP A 192 -9.67 -18.39 27.16
C ASP A 192 -10.32 -16.99 27.34
N GLY A 193 -10.85 -16.70 28.54
CA GLY A 193 -11.14 -15.31 28.94
C GLY A 193 -12.41 -14.67 28.36
N ALA A 194 -13.35 -15.45 27.82
CA ALA A 194 -14.67 -14.95 27.45
C ALA A 194 -15.64 -15.03 28.65
N THR A 195 -16.10 -13.87 29.14
CA THR A 195 -17.05 -13.76 30.25
C THR A 195 -18.48 -14.17 29.84
N LEU A 196 -19.16 -14.86 30.76
CA LEU A 196 -20.49 -15.50 30.62
C LEU A 196 -21.66 -14.58 30.23
N THR A 197 -21.48 -13.25 30.20
CA THR A 197 -22.56 -12.28 29.94
C THR A 197 -22.93 -12.14 28.47
N ASP A 198 -22.06 -12.57 27.54
CA ASP A 198 -22.28 -12.34 26.10
C ASP A 198 -23.05 -13.46 25.41
N PHE A 199 -23.16 -14.65 26.03
CA PHE A 199 -23.80 -15.82 25.40
C PHE A 199 -25.31 -15.94 25.58
N CYS A 200 -25.92 -15.18 26.51
CA CYS A 200 -27.37 -15.24 26.73
C CYS A 200 -28.18 -14.18 25.96
N ASN A 201 -27.53 -13.17 25.36
CA ASN A 201 -28.23 -12.07 24.67
C ASN A 201 -28.45 -12.28 23.16
N LEU A 202 -28.16 -13.47 22.60
CA LEU A 202 -28.47 -13.80 21.19
C LEU A 202 -29.70 -14.71 21.00
N SER A 203 -30.49 -14.93 22.06
CA SER A 203 -31.70 -15.76 22.01
C SER A 203 -32.97 -15.01 22.44
N SER A 204 -33.06 -13.71 22.18
CA SER A 204 -34.36 -13.01 22.19
C SER A 204 -34.45 -11.94 21.12
#